data_AF-A0A660PBL3-F1
#
_entry.id   AF-A0A660PBL3-F1
#
_cell.length_a   1.000
_cell.length_b   1.000
_cell.length_c   1.000
_cell.angle_alpha   90.00
_cell.angle_beta   90.00
_cell.angle_gamma   90.00
#
_symmetry.space_group_name_H-M   'P 1'
#
loop_
_entity.id
_entity.type
_entity.pdbx_description
1 polymer ?
#
loop_
_entity_poly.entity_id
_entity_poly.type
_entity_poly.pdbx_seq_one_letter_code
_entity_poly.pdbx_strand_id
1 'polypeptide(L)'
;MPILAFHNCSSGLFSGLNNYTPGRFEYLLNIITDNHYKIIGLSDYIDSNQKDNHVALTFDDGYEDQLDKAIPELDARGMKGTFFLCGNKWVEKRRTDWATAA
;
A
#
# COMPACT_ATOMS: atom_id res chain seq x y z
N MET A 1 12.48 9.69 7.98
CA MET A 1 11.01 9.80 7.91
C MET A 1 10.54 9.23 6.58
N PRO A 2 10.33 7.91 6.49
CA PRO A 2 9.98 7.24 5.23
C PRO A 2 8.47 7.22 4.97
N ILE A 3 8.06 7.73 3.81
CA ILE A 3 6.77 7.46 3.17
C ILE A 3 7.10 6.68 1.90
N LEU A 4 6.64 5.44 1.79
CA LEU A 4 6.95 4.56 0.66
C LEU A 4 5.77 4.56 -0.31
N ALA A 5 6.03 4.99 -1.56
CA ALA A 5 5.03 5.05 -2.62
C ALA A 5 5.12 3.83 -3.53
N PHE A 6 3.98 3.16 -3.70
CA PHE A 6 3.79 2.03 -4.60
C PHE A 6 2.83 2.44 -5.71
N HIS A 7 2.95 1.78 -6.87
CA HIS A 7 1.98 1.93 -7.95
C HIS A 7 1.41 0.55 -8.26
N ASN A 8 2.20 -0.33 -8.85
CA ASN A 8 1.75 -1.66 -9.24
C ASN A 8 2.27 -2.74 -8.27
N CYS A 9 1.39 -3.65 -7.87
CA CYS A 9 1.66 -4.78 -6.99
C CYS A 9 1.47 -6.15 -7.69
N SER A 10 1.85 -6.27 -8.96
CA SER A 10 1.61 -7.48 -9.78
C SER A 10 2.89 -8.19 -10.22
N SER A 11 2.74 -9.44 -10.67
CA SER A 11 3.84 -10.21 -11.31
C SER A 11 3.93 -9.99 -12.83
N GLY A 12 3.15 -9.06 -13.40
CA GLY A 12 3.10 -8.81 -14.83
C GLY A 12 4.31 -8.04 -15.36
N LEU A 13 4.67 -8.25 -16.64
CA LEU A 13 5.62 -7.41 -17.37
C LEU A 13 4.99 -6.06 -17.68
N PHE A 14 4.85 -5.19 -16.68
CA PHE A 14 4.76 -3.76 -16.94
C PHE A 14 6.17 -3.26 -17.25
N SER A 15 6.34 -2.51 -18.34
CA SER A 15 7.64 -1.98 -18.81
C SER A 15 8.18 -0.82 -17.94
N GLY A 16 7.78 -0.74 -16.67
CA GLY A 16 8.12 0.35 -15.76
C GLY A 16 8.86 -0.15 -14.53
N LEU A 17 9.76 0.69 -14.01
CA LEU A 17 10.49 0.48 -12.75
C LEU A 17 9.57 0.41 -11.50
N ASN A 18 8.27 0.61 -11.68
CA ASN A 18 7.27 0.80 -10.62
C ASN A 18 6.47 -0.49 -10.29
N ASN A 19 6.95 -1.66 -10.73
CA ASN A 19 6.29 -2.92 -10.43
C ASN A 19 6.91 -3.64 -9.22
N TYR A 20 6.11 -3.86 -8.17
CA TYR A 20 6.51 -4.53 -6.95
C TYR A 20 5.74 -5.83 -6.78
N THR A 21 6.35 -6.97 -7.08
CA THR A 21 5.64 -8.25 -7.01
C THR A 21 5.09 -8.53 -5.61
N PRO A 22 4.00 -9.32 -5.46
CA PRO A 22 3.43 -9.65 -4.13
C PRO A 22 4.48 -10.20 -3.16
N GLY A 23 5.31 -11.16 -3.60
CA GLY A 23 6.37 -11.70 -2.75
C GLY A 23 7.45 -10.68 -2.35
N ARG A 24 7.73 -9.67 -3.18
CA ARG A 24 8.61 -8.55 -2.79
C ARG A 24 7.93 -7.64 -1.77
N PHE A 25 6.64 -7.39 -1.95
CA PHE A 25 5.83 -6.61 -1.02
C PHE A 25 5.81 -7.26 0.36
N GLU A 26 5.45 -8.53 0.45
CA GLU A 26 5.49 -9.32 1.68
C GLU A 26 6.87 -9.29 2.35
N TYR A 27 7.93 -9.50 1.57
CA TYR A 27 9.30 -9.46 2.06
C TYR A 27 9.69 -8.08 2.61
N LEU A 28 9.26 -7.00 1.97
CA LEU A 28 9.47 -5.64 2.46
C LEU A 28 8.73 -5.40 3.79
N LEU A 29 7.47 -5.83 3.90
CA LEU A 29 6.71 -5.72 5.15
C LEU A 29 7.42 -6.45 6.31
N ASN A 30 7.95 -7.65 6.04
CA ASN A 30 8.75 -8.39 7.01
C ASN A 30 10.00 -7.60 7.41
N ILE A 31 10.78 -7.08 6.46
CA ILE A 31 11.98 -6.26 6.76
C ILE A 31 11.60 -5.07 7.66
N ILE A 32 10.51 -4.36 7.36
CA ILE A 32 10.08 -3.20 8.15
C ILE A 32 9.80 -3.64 9.59
N THR A 33 9.00 -4.68 9.80
CA THR A 33 8.63 -5.14 11.14
C THR A 33 9.79 -5.77 11.91
N ASP A 34 10.65 -6.53 11.22
CA ASP A 34 11.83 -7.18 11.82
C ASP A 34 12.85 -6.15 12.31
N ASN A 35 12.85 -4.95 11.73
CA ASN A 35 13.67 -3.80 12.16
C ASN A 35 12.92 -2.86 13.12
N HIS A 36 11.84 -3.33 13.76
CA HIS A 36 11.07 -2.60 14.79
C HIS A 36 10.38 -1.32 14.32
N TYR A 37 10.17 -1.17 13.01
CA TYR A 37 9.31 -0.13 12.47
C TYR A 37 7.84 -0.55 12.55
N LYS A 38 6.96 0.45 12.72
CA LYS A 38 5.51 0.28 12.69
C LYS A 38 4.95 0.93 11.43
N ILE A 39 4.11 0.18 10.71
CA ILE A 39 3.36 0.71 9.59
C ILE A 39 2.06 1.31 10.13
N ILE A 40 1.83 2.59 9.83
CA ILE A 40 0.64 3.33 10.26
C ILE A 40 0.00 4.06 9.07
N GLY A 41 -1.25 4.50 9.23
CA GLY A 41 -1.94 5.28 8.20
C GLY A 41 -1.25 6.61 7.95
N LEU A 42 -1.34 7.15 6.72
CA LEU A 42 -0.70 8.41 6.36
C LEU A 42 -1.20 9.59 7.24
N SER A 43 -2.49 9.61 7.59
CA SER A 43 -3.04 10.64 8.49
C SER A 43 -2.41 10.57 9.88
N ASP A 44 -2.39 9.38 10.51
CA ASP A 44 -1.73 9.16 11.80
C ASP A 44 -0.24 9.52 11.72
N TYR A 45 0.39 9.22 10.59
CA TYR A 45 1.78 9.58 10.34
C TYR A 45 1.98 11.09 10.32
N ILE A 46 1.15 11.83 9.59
CA ILE A 46 1.24 13.29 9.49
C ILE A 46 1.04 13.91 10.88
N ASP A 47 0.02 13.46 11.61
CA ASP A 47 -0.39 14.01 12.90
C ASP A 47 0.55 13.63 14.07
N SER A 48 1.32 12.55 13.92
CA SER A 48 2.22 12.10 14.99
C SER A 48 3.38 13.07 15.22
N ASN A 49 3.67 13.38 16.49
CA ASN A 49 4.91 14.08 16.88
C ASN A 49 6.11 13.12 17.02
N GLN A 50 5.88 11.80 16.96
CA GLN A 50 6.91 10.77 17.03
C GLN A 50 6.91 9.93 15.74
N LYS A 51 7.99 10.04 14.95
CA LYS A 51 8.08 9.43 13.60
C LYS A 51 9.29 8.51 13.42
N ASP A 52 10.14 8.38 14.44
CA ASP A 52 11.46 7.76 14.32
C ASP A 52 11.42 6.30 13.87
N ASN A 53 10.38 5.57 14.27
CA ASN A 53 10.14 4.18 13.87
C ASN A 53 8.81 3.97 13.14
N HIS A 54 8.21 5.02 12.59
CA HIS A 54 6.97 4.89 11.82
C HIS A 54 7.28 4.89 10.32
N VAL A 55 6.47 4.15 9.56
CA VAL A 55 6.46 4.14 8.11
C VAL A 55 5.01 4.29 7.64
N ALA A 56 4.78 5.17 6.66
CA ALA A 56 3.50 5.23 5.95
C ALA A 56 3.66 4.61 4.56
N LEU A 57 2.68 3.83 4.13
CA LEU A 57 2.63 3.23 2.79
C LEU A 57 1.54 3.93 1.98
N THR A 58 1.88 4.40 0.79
CA THR A 58 0.93 5.00 -0.15
C THR A 58 0.89 4.23 -1.46
N PHE A 59 -0.28 4.13 -2.06
CA PHE A 59 -0.53 3.40 -3.30
C PHE A 59 -1.24 4.33 -4.28
N ASP A 60 -0.62 4.57 -5.43
CA ASP A 60 -1.14 5.50 -6.43
C ASP A 60 -1.92 4.75 -7.53
N ASP A 61 -2.66 5.49 -8.35
CA ASP A 61 -3.37 5.05 -9.57
C ASP A 61 -4.63 4.17 -9.37
N GLY A 62 -4.72 3.41 -8.28
CA GLY A 62 -5.84 2.51 -8.00
C GLY A 62 -5.87 1.26 -8.90
N TYR A 63 -4.74 0.59 -9.07
CA TYR A 63 -4.65 -0.67 -9.83
C TYR A 63 -5.46 -1.80 -9.16
N GLU A 64 -6.00 -2.72 -9.96
CA GLU A 64 -6.83 -3.83 -9.45
C GLU A 64 -6.04 -4.76 -8.50
N ASP A 65 -4.72 -4.90 -8.69
CA ASP A 65 -3.85 -5.71 -7.83
C ASP A 65 -3.70 -5.16 -6.40
N GLN A 66 -3.94 -3.87 -6.18
CA GLN A 66 -3.97 -3.28 -4.85
C GLN A 66 -5.12 -3.85 -4.03
N LEU A 67 -6.30 -4.00 -4.64
CA LEU A 67 -7.44 -4.70 -4.02
C LEU A 67 -7.19 -6.20 -3.86
N ASP A 68 -6.56 -6.83 -4.86
CA ASP A 68 -6.45 -8.30 -4.89
C ASP A 68 -5.24 -8.86 -4.12
N LYS A 69 -4.26 -8.01 -3.79
CA LYS A 69 -2.98 -8.41 -3.17
C LYS A 69 -2.57 -7.50 -2.02
N ALA A 70 -2.46 -6.19 -2.26
CA ALA A 70 -1.89 -5.28 -1.25
C ALA A 70 -2.80 -5.14 -0.03
N ILE A 71 -4.10 -4.87 -0.23
CA ILE A 71 -5.09 -4.71 0.85
C ILE A 71 -5.20 -5.99 1.70
N PRO A 72 -5.43 -7.19 1.12
CA PRO A 72 -5.49 -8.43 1.90
C PRO A 72 -4.24 -8.69 2.75
N GLU A 73 -3.05 -8.38 2.21
CA GLU A 73 -1.79 -8.58 2.92
C GLU A 73 -1.62 -7.60 4.09
N LEU A 74 -2.01 -6.33 3.90
CA LEU A 74 -2.02 -5.34 4.97
C LEU A 74 -3.03 -5.71 6.06
N ASP A 75 -4.24 -6.10 5.69
CA ASP A 75 -5.31 -6.49 6.63
C ASP A 75 -4.92 -7.73 7.43
N ALA A 76 -4.34 -8.74 6.79
CA ALA A 76 -3.84 -9.95 7.46
C ALA A 76 -2.80 -9.66 8.55
N ARG A 77 -2.11 -8.52 8.44
CA ARG A 77 -1.08 -8.05 9.38
C ARG A 77 -1.56 -6.95 10.32
N GLY A 78 -2.82 -6.52 10.21
CA GLY A 78 -3.35 -5.37 10.97
C GLY A 78 -2.65 -4.04 10.64
N MET A 79 -2.08 -3.93 9.43
CA MET A 79 -1.38 -2.74 8.95
C MET A 79 -2.33 -1.82 8.17
N LYS A 80 -1.94 -0.55 8.02
CA LYS A 80 -2.70 0.44 7.25
C LYS A 80 -1.91 0.94 6.06
N GLY A 81 -2.62 1.24 4.97
CA GLY A 81 -2.09 1.88 3.77
C GLY A 81 -3.03 2.98 3.29
N THR A 82 -2.53 3.91 2.50
CA THR A 82 -3.32 4.99 1.90
C THR A 82 -3.36 4.84 0.39
N PHE A 83 -4.55 4.75 -0.19
CA PHE A 83 -4.76 4.49 -1.62
C PHE A 83 -5.31 5.75 -2.30
N PHE A 84 -4.56 6.30 -3.25
CA PHE A 84 -4.94 7.47 -4.04
C PHE A 84 -5.57 7.04 -5.36
N LEU A 85 -6.90 6.99 -5.35
CA LEU A 85 -7.68 6.51 -6.50
C LEU A 85 -7.80 7.58 -7.58
N CYS A 86 -7.41 7.22 -8.80
CA CYS A 86 -7.67 8.03 -9.97
C CYS A 86 -9.12 7.84 -10.44
N GLY A 87 -9.79 8.92 -10.88
CA GLY A 87 -11.14 8.89 -11.48
C GLY A 87 -11.18 8.25 -12.86
N ASN A 88 -10.57 7.08 -13.03
CA ASN A 88 -10.46 6.33 -14.25
C ASN A 88 -11.48 5.17 -14.28
N LYS A 89 -11.70 4.59 -15.47
CA LYS A 89 -12.68 3.50 -15.66
C LYS A 89 -12.42 2.24 -14.82
N TRP A 90 -11.17 2.00 -14.40
CA TRP A 90 -10.79 0.79 -13.66
C TRP A 90 -11.19 0.89 -12.19
N VAL A 91 -10.91 2.04 -11.57
CA VAL A 91 -11.40 2.36 -10.23
C VAL A 91 -12.92 2.35 -10.22
N GLU A 92 -13.55 2.98 -11.21
CA GLU A 92 -15.02 3.04 -11.30
C GLU A 92 -15.67 1.65 -11.41
N LYS A 93 -15.08 0.75 -12.20
CA LYS A 93 -15.54 -0.64 -12.34
C LYS A 93 -15.56 -1.39 -11.01
N ARG A 94 -14.66 -1.07 -10.08
CA ARG A 94 -14.53 -1.71 -8.76
C ARG A 94 -14.85 -0.76 -7.60
N ARG A 95 -15.66 0.27 -7.83
CA ARG A 95 -15.99 1.30 -6.82
C ARG A 95 -16.50 0.71 -5.51
N THR A 96 -17.35 -0.32 -5.57
CA THR A 96 -17.89 -0.97 -4.36
C THR A 96 -16.82 -1.71 -3.57
N ASP A 97 -15.88 -2.39 -4.25
CA ASP A 97 -14.76 -3.09 -3.60
C ASP A 97 -13.86 -2.08 -2.90
N TRP A 98 -13.54 -0.97 -3.57
CA TRP A 98 -12.78 0.14 -2.98
C TRP A 98 -13.49 0.76 -1.77
N ALA A 99 -14.81 0.94 -1.84
CA ALA A 99 -15.59 1.46 -0.71
C ALA A 99 -15.66 0.47 0.46
N THR A 100 -15.56 -0.84 0.19
CA THR A 100 -15.55 -1.88 1.23
C THR A 100 -14.21 -1.99 1.94
N ALA A 101 -13.12 -1.65 1.27
CA ALA A 101 -11.76 -1.71 1.81
C ALA A 101 -11.36 -0.51 2.70
N ALA A 102 -12.19 0.54 2.77
CA ALA A 102 -11.94 1.75 3.55
C ALA A 102 -12.49 1.63 4.98
#